data_AF-F5LTB7-F1
#
_entry.id   AF-F5LTB7-F1
#
_cell.length_a   1.000
_cell.length_b   1.000
_cell.length_c   1.000
_cell.angle_alpha   90.00
_cell.angle_beta   90.00
_cell.angle_gamma   90.00
#
_symmetry.space_group_name_H-M   'P 1'
#
loop_
_entity.id
_entity.type
_entity.pdbx_description
1 polymer ?
#
loop_
_entity_poly.entity_id
_entity_poly.type
_entity_poly.pdbx_seq_one_letter_code
_entity_poly.pdbx_strand_id
1 'polypeptide(L)'
;MRKRWQFLLAVLIVAGLLTEFYYYWNRPYKLPPVSDGMRLAEYNLAFEKEKAAAGGQAQGSAEELQKKVAAEPDNLAYGNALRIAMGKEGRIDAFVSFMKSLEQPPARAKLQMALAYVDQMQNESLGTASLGQISVHSIELMNEVLEKDPYDWLAHYARGINNLYWPVGLQRIDKSIQDLSFCLAVTKKFEQDHPFYMWTLAYTALGDALVKKGEVGDGMKIWKEGHQAHPDDPDLKERAQASKEQAVEIVVRERGMDQFQRPEPGISDLSPIWNPVKEGQDK
;
A
#
# COMPACT_ATOMS: atom_id res chain seq x y z
N MET A 1 15.70 44.61 -26.56
CA MET A 1 15.00 43.45 -27.16
C MET A 1 15.51 42.10 -26.65
N ARG A 2 16.83 41.81 -26.67
CA ARG A 2 17.42 40.51 -26.26
C ARG A 2 16.97 39.98 -24.88
N LYS A 3 16.92 40.83 -23.83
CA LYS A 3 16.47 40.43 -22.48
C LYS A 3 15.01 39.96 -22.42
N ARG A 4 14.11 40.56 -23.22
CA ARG A 4 12.69 40.16 -23.30
C ARG A 4 12.53 38.78 -23.94
N TRP A 5 13.31 38.49 -24.97
CA TRP A 5 13.34 37.17 -25.62
C TRP A 5 13.90 36.08 -24.69
N GLN A 6 14.95 36.37 -23.94
CA GLN A 6 15.50 35.44 -22.94
C GLN A 6 14.48 35.13 -21.83
N PHE A 7 13.77 36.14 -21.35
CA PHE A 7 12.70 35.94 -20.36
C PHE A 7 11.55 35.10 -20.91
N LEU A 8 11.05 35.40 -22.10
CA LEU A 8 9.98 34.62 -22.74
C LEU A 8 10.40 33.16 -22.97
N LEU A 9 11.64 32.94 -23.43
CA LEU A 9 12.18 31.60 -23.62
C LEU A 9 12.25 30.83 -22.29
N ALA A 10 12.73 31.47 -21.22
CA ALA A 10 12.78 30.85 -19.90
C ALA A 10 11.38 30.47 -19.39
N VAL A 11 10.39 31.36 -19.56
CA VAL A 11 8.99 31.09 -19.20
C VAL A 11 8.44 29.91 -20.00
N LEU A 12 8.69 29.85 -21.31
CA LEU A 12 8.25 28.73 -22.16
C LEU A 12 8.90 27.40 -21.75
N ILE A 13 10.20 27.41 -21.42
CA ILE A 13 10.90 26.21 -20.93
C ILE A 13 10.29 25.73 -19.61
N VAL A 14 10.09 26.63 -18.65
CA VAL A 14 9.48 26.28 -17.35
C VAL A 14 8.06 25.76 -17.54
N ALA A 15 7.24 26.40 -18.37
CA ALA A 15 5.88 25.95 -18.68
C ALA A 15 5.87 24.55 -19.33
N GLY A 16 6.80 24.29 -20.24
CA GLY A 16 6.98 22.98 -20.85
C GLY A 16 7.34 21.90 -19.82
N LEU A 17 8.32 22.17 -18.96
CA LEU A 17 8.73 21.24 -17.90
C LEU A 17 7.60 20.95 -16.89
N LEU A 18 6.83 21.96 -16.51
CA LEU A 18 5.68 21.78 -15.61
C LEU A 18 4.57 20.97 -16.27
N THR A 19 4.36 21.13 -17.57
CA THR A 19 3.36 20.36 -18.33
C THR A 19 3.77 18.89 -18.46
N GLU A 20 5.04 18.63 -18.78
CA GLU A 20 5.60 17.26 -18.82
C GLU A 20 5.54 16.60 -17.44
N PHE A 21 5.92 17.32 -16.39
CA PHE A 21 5.80 16.83 -15.02
C PHE A 21 4.34 16.52 -14.65
N TYR A 22 3.40 17.40 -14.99
CA TYR A 22 1.97 17.18 -14.75
C TYR A 22 1.45 15.94 -15.49
N TYR A 23 1.84 15.76 -16.75
CA TYR A 23 1.46 14.59 -17.54
C TYR A 23 2.05 13.29 -16.96
N TYR A 24 3.33 13.31 -16.61
CA TYR A 24 4.00 12.19 -15.95
C TYR A 24 3.34 11.85 -14.62
N TRP A 25 3.05 12.86 -13.79
CA TRP A 25 2.42 12.71 -12.48
C TRP A 25 1.04 12.06 -12.57
N ASN A 26 0.23 12.44 -13.58
CA ASN A 26 -1.13 11.94 -13.74
C ASN A 26 -1.27 10.76 -14.71
N ARG A 27 -0.15 10.26 -15.25
CA ARG A 27 -0.19 9.13 -16.19
C ARG A 27 -0.84 7.91 -15.53
N PRO A 28 -1.84 7.28 -16.17
CA PRO A 28 -2.40 6.02 -15.69
C PRO A 28 -1.34 4.93 -15.58
N TYR A 29 -1.49 4.03 -14.62
CA TYR A 29 -0.67 2.84 -14.54
C TYR A 29 -1.07 1.86 -15.65
N LYS A 30 -0.09 1.10 -16.15
CA LYS A 30 -0.34 -0.03 -17.03
C LYS A 30 -0.54 -1.26 -16.16
N LEU A 31 -1.77 -1.50 -15.74
CA LEU A 31 -2.10 -2.68 -14.94
C LEU A 31 -2.09 -3.93 -15.82
N PRO A 32 -1.58 -5.06 -15.33
CA PRO A 32 -1.71 -6.31 -16.06
C PRO A 32 -3.16 -6.84 -16.01
N PRO A 33 -3.58 -7.64 -17.00
CA PRO A 33 -4.90 -8.24 -17.00
C PRO A 33 -4.99 -9.37 -15.95
N VAL A 34 -6.11 -9.46 -15.23
CA VAL A 34 -6.47 -10.65 -14.44
C VAL A 34 -7.06 -11.68 -15.40
N SER A 35 -6.44 -12.86 -15.53
CA SER A 35 -6.82 -13.89 -16.49
C SER A 35 -7.31 -15.16 -15.79
N ASP A 36 -8.17 -15.92 -16.46
CA ASP A 36 -8.79 -17.12 -15.88
C ASP A 36 -7.77 -18.24 -15.59
N GLY A 37 -6.67 -18.32 -16.34
CA GLY A 37 -5.64 -19.35 -16.18
C GLY A 37 -4.62 -19.12 -15.08
N MET A 38 -4.53 -17.91 -14.51
CA MET A 38 -3.54 -17.62 -13.46
C MET A 38 -3.95 -18.21 -12.11
N ARG A 39 -2.95 -18.71 -11.38
CA ARG A 39 -3.03 -19.30 -10.04
C ARG A 39 -2.63 -18.27 -8.99
N LEU A 40 -3.01 -18.51 -7.74
CA LEU A 40 -2.71 -17.64 -6.59
C LEU A 40 -1.21 -17.31 -6.45
N ALA A 41 -0.33 -18.28 -6.75
CA ALA A 41 1.12 -18.10 -6.69
C ALA A 41 1.66 -17.11 -7.74
N GLU A 42 0.99 -16.95 -8.88
CA GLU A 42 1.38 -15.98 -9.92
C GLU A 42 1.09 -14.54 -9.49
N TYR A 43 0.30 -14.36 -8.43
CA TYR A 43 0.05 -13.08 -7.77
C TYR A 43 0.90 -12.88 -6.50
N ASN A 44 1.89 -13.75 -6.26
CA ASN A 44 2.72 -13.80 -5.05
C ASN A 44 1.98 -14.13 -3.74
N LEU A 45 0.81 -14.76 -3.80
CA LEU A 45 -0.07 -14.97 -2.63
C LEU A 45 0.00 -16.39 -2.01
N ALA A 46 1.06 -17.17 -2.26
CA ALA A 46 1.17 -18.55 -1.72
C ALA A 46 1.71 -18.62 -0.28
N PHE A 47 2.60 -17.71 0.13
CA PHE A 47 3.15 -17.55 1.49
C PHE A 47 3.70 -18.79 2.23
N GLU A 48 4.00 -19.89 1.55
CA GLU A 48 4.44 -21.14 2.21
C GLU A 48 5.77 -20.99 2.96
N LYS A 49 6.70 -20.21 2.40
CA LYS A 49 7.99 -19.89 3.07
C LYS A 49 7.77 -19.05 4.32
N GLU A 50 6.89 -18.06 4.23
CA GLU A 50 6.55 -17.17 5.34
C GLU A 50 5.86 -17.93 6.49
N LYS A 51 4.92 -18.84 6.17
CA LYS A 51 4.26 -19.71 7.15
C LYS A 51 5.26 -20.64 7.86
N ALA A 52 6.21 -21.21 7.13
CA ALA A 52 7.25 -22.05 7.73
C ALA A 52 8.16 -21.24 8.68
N ALA A 53 8.50 -20.00 8.30
CA ALA A 53 9.28 -19.08 9.12
C ALA A 53 8.51 -18.59 10.37
N ALA A 54 7.18 -18.47 10.27
CA ALA A 54 6.34 -17.97 11.35
C ALA A 54 6.30 -18.86 12.60
N GLY A 55 6.64 -20.15 12.48
CA GLY A 55 6.72 -21.14 13.58
C GLY A 55 7.86 -20.93 14.58
N GLY A 56 8.13 -19.70 15.00
CA GLY A 56 9.18 -19.30 15.96
C GLY A 56 10.46 -18.76 15.32
N GLN A 57 10.66 -18.92 14.00
CA GLN A 57 11.85 -18.41 13.32
C GLN A 57 11.75 -16.92 12.97
N ALA A 58 10.56 -16.34 12.86
CA ALA A 58 10.35 -14.90 12.71
C ALA A 58 10.34 -14.16 14.06
N GLN A 59 11.07 -14.68 15.05
CA GLN A 59 11.29 -14.07 16.37
C GLN A 59 12.80 -13.94 16.64
N GLY A 60 13.16 -13.04 17.55
CA GLY A 60 14.53 -12.78 17.97
C GLY A 60 14.82 -11.28 18.12
N SER A 61 16.05 -10.95 18.49
CA SER A 61 16.53 -9.56 18.49
C SER A 61 16.63 -9.02 17.06
N ALA A 62 16.75 -7.70 16.91
CA ALA A 62 16.96 -7.08 15.60
C ALA A 62 18.23 -7.64 14.90
N GLU A 63 19.30 -7.91 15.65
CA GLU A 63 20.55 -8.46 15.13
C GLU A 63 20.41 -9.91 14.66
N GLU A 64 19.60 -10.72 15.36
CA GLU A 64 19.28 -12.09 14.94
C GLU A 64 18.42 -12.09 13.68
N LEU A 65 17.43 -11.20 13.61
CA LEU A 65 16.57 -11.02 12.46
C LEU A 65 17.34 -10.48 11.25
N GLN A 66 18.31 -9.58 11.44
CA GLN A 66 19.20 -9.13 10.36
C GLN A 66 19.98 -10.29 9.73
N LYS A 67 20.50 -11.22 10.53
CA LYS A 67 21.19 -12.42 10.01
C LYS A 67 20.24 -13.29 9.18
N LYS A 68 18.99 -13.45 9.62
CA LYS A 68 17.96 -14.21 8.88
C LYS A 68 17.58 -13.52 7.57
N VAL A 69 17.38 -12.20 7.57
CA VAL A 69 17.13 -11.43 6.35
C VAL A 69 18.33 -11.44 5.40
N ALA A 70 19.56 -11.39 5.90
CA ALA A 70 20.74 -11.49 5.06
C ALA A 70 20.87 -12.87 4.39
N ALA A 71 20.46 -13.94 5.08
CA ALA A 71 20.47 -15.30 4.54
C ALA A 71 19.31 -15.54 3.55
N GLU A 72 18.12 -15.01 3.83
CA GLU A 72 16.90 -15.18 3.04
C GLU A 72 16.18 -13.84 2.79
N PRO A 73 16.75 -12.95 1.96
CA PRO A 73 16.24 -11.59 1.79
C PRO A 73 14.88 -11.51 1.10
N ASP A 74 14.43 -12.60 0.49
CA ASP A 74 13.13 -12.72 -0.17
C ASP A 74 12.01 -13.22 0.78
N ASN A 75 12.34 -13.63 2.01
CA ASN A 75 11.35 -14.11 2.98
C ASN A 75 10.66 -12.93 3.67
N LEU A 76 9.38 -12.68 3.34
CA LEU A 76 8.64 -11.53 3.88
C LEU A 76 8.46 -11.61 5.40
N ALA A 77 8.41 -12.81 5.99
CA ALA A 77 8.22 -12.97 7.42
C ALA A 77 9.42 -12.43 8.22
N TYR A 78 10.65 -12.71 7.76
CA TYR A 78 11.86 -12.18 8.40
C TYR A 78 12.00 -10.68 8.20
N GLY A 79 11.77 -10.19 6.97
CA GLY A 79 11.82 -8.76 6.67
C GLY A 79 10.79 -7.95 7.46
N ASN A 80 9.56 -8.47 7.56
CA ASN A 80 8.49 -7.87 8.35
C ASN A 80 8.82 -7.86 9.84
N ALA A 81 9.25 -8.99 10.40
CA ALA A 81 9.62 -9.08 11.81
C ALA A 81 10.76 -8.11 12.15
N LEU A 82 11.78 -8.03 11.29
CA LEU A 82 12.89 -7.09 11.48
C LEU A 82 12.40 -5.63 11.43
N ARG A 83 11.58 -5.27 10.44
CA ARG A 83 11.01 -3.92 10.28
C ARG A 83 10.21 -3.51 11.51
N ILE A 84 9.32 -4.37 12.00
CA ILE A 84 8.51 -4.10 13.20
C ILE A 84 9.40 -3.99 14.45
N ALA A 85 10.39 -4.87 14.64
CA ALA A 85 11.30 -4.82 15.77
C ALA A 85 12.11 -3.51 15.79
N MET A 86 12.74 -3.16 14.67
CA MET A 86 13.50 -1.91 14.55
C MET A 86 12.60 -0.67 14.62
N GLY A 87 11.36 -0.75 14.15
CA GLY A 87 10.37 0.32 14.24
C GLY A 87 10.00 0.67 15.68
N LYS A 88 9.75 -0.34 16.52
CA LYS A 88 9.49 -0.16 17.97
C LYS A 88 10.66 0.52 18.69
N GLU A 89 11.88 0.35 18.20
CA GLU A 89 13.09 0.98 18.73
C GLU A 89 13.38 2.36 18.10
N GLY A 90 12.55 2.86 17.18
CA GLY A 90 12.79 4.11 16.45
C GLY A 90 13.93 4.04 15.42
N ARG A 91 14.32 2.83 15.00
CA ARG A 91 15.47 2.54 14.13
C ARG A 91 15.08 2.23 12.68
N ILE A 92 13.96 2.77 12.17
CA ILE A 92 13.53 2.51 10.79
C ILE A 92 14.58 2.94 9.75
N ASP A 93 15.29 4.06 9.95
CA ASP A 93 16.35 4.46 9.02
C ASP A 93 17.49 3.43 8.96
N ALA A 94 17.81 2.81 10.08
CA ALA A 94 18.80 1.74 10.13
C ALA A 94 18.29 0.47 9.44
N PHE A 95 16.98 0.16 9.52
CA PHE A 95 16.37 -0.91 8.74
C PHE A 95 16.52 -0.66 7.23
N VAL A 96 16.13 0.52 6.76
CA VAL A 96 16.25 0.89 5.33
C VAL A 96 17.70 0.85 4.88
N SER A 97 18.64 1.32 5.70
CA SER A 97 20.08 1.29 5.40
C SER A 97 20.61 -0.13 5.27
N PHE A 98 20.22 -1.03 6.17
CA PHE A 98 20.57 -2.44 6.11
C PHE A 98 20.00 -3.11 4.85
N MET A 99 18.73 -2.88 4.52
CA MET A 99 18.13 -3.45 3.31
C MET A 99 18.81 -2.96 2.03
N LYS A 100 19.26 -1.70 1.99
CA LYS A 100 20.05 -1.13 0.87
C LYS A 100 21.46 -1.73 0.76
N SER A 101 22.01 -2.27 1.85
CA SER A 101 23.34 -2.91 1.82
C SER A 101 23.31 -4.35 1.31
N LEU A 102 22.12 -4.95 1.15
CA LEU A 102 21.98 -6.25 0.52
C LEU A 102 22.39 -6.13 -0.96
N GLU A 103 23.25 -7.04 -1.42
CA GLU A 103 23.64 -7.07 -2.83
C GLU A 103 22.42 -7.41 -3.70
N GLN A 104 22.01 -6.46 -4.55
CA GLN A 104 20.81 -6.56 -5.39
C GLN A 104 19.54 -7.00 -4.63
N PRO A 105 18.93 -6.11 -3.82
CA PRO A 105 17.77 -6.47 -3.01
C PRO A 105 16.64 -7.07 -3.88
N PRO A 106 16.11 -8.26 -3.53
CA PRO A 106 15.00 -8.86 -4.25
C PRO A 106 13.73 -8.01 -4.13
N ALA A 107 12.73 -8.30 -4.97
CA ALA A 107 11.47 -7.54 -4.99
C ALA A 107 10.82 -7.47 -3.60
N ARG A 108 10.75 -8.60 -2.87
CA ARG A 108 10.17 -8.64 -1.52
C ARG A 108 10.95 -7.83 -0.48
N ALA A 109 12.28 -7.75 -0.61
CA ALA A 109 13.10 -6.86 0.21
C ALA A 109 12.78 -5.38 -0.06
N LYS A 110 12.61 -4.99 -1.34
CA LYS A 110 12.20 -3.64 -1.72
C LYS A 110 10.79 -3.30 -1.25
N LEU A 111 9.85 -4.26 -1.29
CA LEU A 111 8.52 -4.09 -0.72
C LEU A 111 8.61 -3.80 0.78
N GLN A 112 9.44 -4.52 1.54
CA GLN A 112 9.64 -4.23 2.96
C GLN A 112 10.26 -2.86 3.21
N MET A 113 11.19 -2.39 2.37
CA MET A 113 11.69 -1.01 2.43
C MET A 113 10.59 0.01 2.16
N ALA A 114 9.71 -0.26 1.19
CA ALA A 114 8.59 0.61 0.86
C ALA A 114 7.61 0.71 2.04
N LEU A 115 7.33 -0.40 2.71
CA LEU A 115 6.50 -0.46 3.92
C LEU A 115 7.17 0.23 5.12
N ALA A 116 8.50 0.18 5.23
CA ALA A 116 9.23 0.92 6.25
C ALA A 116 9.07 2.44 6.09
N TYR A 117 9.05 2.95 4.86
CA TYR A 117 8.68 4.34 4.63
C TYR A 117 7.22 4.64 5.03
N VAL A 118 6.29 3.69 4.90
CA VAL A 118 4.93 3.83 5.44
C VAL A 118 4.94 3.97 6.96
N ASP A 119 5.75 3.17 7.66
CA ASP A 119 5.91 3.29 9.12
C ASP A 119 6.47 4.65 9.52
N GLN A 120 7.44 5.19 8.76
CA GLN A 120 8.00 6.51 9.05
C GLN A 120 6.94 7.61 8.99
N MET A 121 5.93 7.49 8.12
CA MET A 121 4.85 8.48 8.03
C MET A 121 4.01 8.58 9.33
N GLN A 122 4.08 7.59 10.22
CA GLN A 122 3.40 7.61 11.51
C GLN A 122 4.08 8.55 12.52
N ASN A 123 5.31 9.00 12.26
CA ASN A 123 6.01 9.92 13.15
C ASN A 123 5.30 11.29 13.20
N GLU A 124 4.78 11.64 14.37
CA GLU A 124 4.03 12.87 14.61
C GLU A 124 4.86 14.14 14.41
N SER A 125 6.18 14.05 14.59
CA SER A 125 7.09 15.20 14.40
C SER A 125 7.28 15.60 12.93
N LEU A 126 6.86 14.77 11.97
CA LEU A 126 6.99 15.07 10.55
C LEU A 126 5.97 16.13 10.10
N GLY A 127 6.44 17.12 9.34
CA GLY A 127 5.57 18.05 8.64
C GLY A 127 4.95 17.44 7.38
N THR A 128 3.88 18.06 6.87
CA THR A 128 3.15 17.64 5.65
C THR A 128 4.07 17.44 4.43
N ALA A 129 5.07 18.30 4.25
CA ALA A 129 6.03 18.18 3.15
C ALA A 129 6.87 16.89 3.26
N SER A 130 7.32 16.55 4.47
CA SER A 130 8.09 15.32 4.71
C SER A 130 7.23 14.08 4.49
N LEU A 131 5.96 14.10 4.88
CA LEU A 131 5.01 13.01 4.60
C LEU A 131 4.88 12.75 3.11
N GLY A 132 4.72 13.81 2.30
CA GLY A 132 4.66 13.70 0.84
C GLY A 132 5.94 13.10 0.24
N GLN A 133 7.13 13.54 0.70
CA GLN A 133 8.41 13.01 0.22
C GLN A 133 8.61 11.53 0.57
N ILE A 134 8.35 11.16 1.83
CA ILE A 134 8.45 9.77 2.31
C ILE A 134 7.48 8.86 1.54
N SER A 135 6.25 9.34 1.33
CA SER A 135 5.26 8.63 0.52
C SER A 135 5.74 8.41 -0.92
N VAL A 136 6.33 9.42 -1.57
CA VAL A 136 6.90 9.28 -2.92
C VAL A 136 7.98 8.21 -2.95
N HIS A 137 8.91 8.18 -1.98
CA HIS A 137 9.95 7.15 -1.93
C HIS A 137 9.38 5.73 -1.74
N SER A 138 8.35 5.58 -0.92
CA SER A 138 7.63 4.31 -0.78
C SER A 138 7.03 3.87 -2.13
N ILE A 139 6.38 4.80 -2.84
CA ILE A 139 5.75 4.53 -4.15
C ILE A 139 6.79 4.22 -5.24
N GLU A 140 7.95 4.90 -5.23
CA GLU A 140 9.06 4.61 -6.16
C GLU A 140 9.56 3.17 -5.99
N LEU A 141 9.78 2.71 -4.77
CA LEU A 141 10.17 1.33 -4.50
C LEU A 141 9.10 0.31 -4.94
N MET A 142 7.82 0.62 -4.75
CA MET A 142 6.73 -0.23 -5.23
C MET A 142 6.64 -0.24 -6.76
N ASN A 143 6.95 0.88 -7.43
CA ASN A 143 7.07 0.90 -8.89
C ASN A 143 8.20 -0.03 -9.36
N GLU A 144 9.35 -0.03 -8.69
CA GLU A 144 10.45 -0.94 -9.04
C GLU A 144 10.10 -2.42 -8.82
N VAL A 145 9.29 -2.73 -7.80
CA VAL A 145 8.76 -4.09 -7.58
C VAL A 145 7.86 -4.47 -8.75
N LEU A 146 6.89 -3.62 -9.08
CA LEU A 146 5.87 -3.86 -10.10
C LEU A 146 6.42 -3.79 -11.55
N GLU A 147 7.55 -3.13 -11.78
CA GLU A 147 8.24 -3.18 -13.06
C GLU A 147 8.86 -4.57 -13.32
N LYS A 148 9.36 -5.22 -12.25
CA LYS A 148 9.92 -6.57 -12.34
C LYS A 148 8.86 -7.66 -12.29
N ASP A 149 7.85 -7.47 -11.44
CA ASP A 149 6.73 -8.39 -11.27
C ASP A 149 5.41 -7.62 -11.25
N PRO A 150 4.80 -7.40 -12.43
CA PRO A 150 3.56 -6.65 -12.54
C PRO A 150 2.39 -7.28 -11.80
N TYR A 151 2.47 -8.56 -11.43
CA TYR A 151 1.36 -9.29 -10.81
C TYR A 151 1.45 -9.34 -9.28
N ASP A 152 2.47 -8.72 -8.67
CA ASP A 152 2.61 -8.67 -7.21
C ASP A 152 1.43 -7.92 -6.55
N TRP A 153 0.50 -8.70 -5.99
CA TRP A 153 -0.73 -8.18 -5.40
C TRP A 153 -0.47 -7.31 -4.18
N LEU A 154 0.51 -7.67 -3.33
CA LEU A 154 0.84 -6.90 -2.13
C LEU A 154 1.45 -5.54 -2.50
N ALA A 155 2.29 -5.49 -3.54
CA ALA A 155 2.84 -4.24 -4.03
C ALA A 155 1.76 -3.32 -4.62
N HIS A 156 0.80 -3.86 -5.38
CA HIS A 156 -0.36 -3.10 -5.83
C HIS A 156 -1.20 -2.59 -4.66
N TYR A 157 -1.55 -3.46 -3.72
CA TYR A 157 -2.37 -3.08 -2.56
C TYR A 157 -1.68 -1.97 -1.75
N ALA A 158 -0.40 -2.14 -1.42
CA ALA A 158 0.37 -1.17 -0.66
C ALA A 158 0.52 0.18 -1.41
N ARG A 159 0.75 0.17 -2.73
CA ARG A 159 0.84 1.39 -3.54
C ARG A 159 -0.52 2.09 -3.66
N GLY A 160 -1.59 1.31 -3.77
CA GLY A 160 -2.98 1.77 -3.80
C GLY A 160 -3.35 2.49 -2.50
N ILE A 161 -3.08 1.86 -1.36
CA ILE A 161 -3.29 2.44 -0.03
C ILE A 161 -2.42 3.69 0.17
N ASN A 162 -1.15 3.64 -0.21
CA ASN A 162 -0.27 4.80 -0.05
C ASN A 162 -0.81 6.01 -0.83
N ASN A 163 -1.27 5.83 -2.08
CA ASN A 163 -1.94 6.89 -2.84
C ASN A 163 -3.27 7.34 -2.21
N LEU A 164 -4.00 6.45 -1.54
CA LEU A 164 -5.28 6.76 -0.89
C LEU A 164 -5.12 7.80 0.24
N TYR A 165 -3.98 7.80 0.95
CA TYR A 165 -3.71 8.73 2.05
C TYR A 165 -3.30 10.14 1.60
N TRP A 166 -3.14 10.38 0.30
CA TRP A 166 -2.87 11.72 -0.21
C TRP A 166 -4.11 12.63 -0.13
N PRO A 167 -3.91 13.95 0.05
CA PRO A 167 -4.96 14.94 -0.13
C PRO A 167 -5.59 14.86 -1.53
N VAL A 168 -6.92 15.05 -1.62
CA VAL A 168 -7.66 15.03 -2.90
C VAL A 168 -7.10 16.06 -3.88
N GLY A 169 -6.69 17.24 -3.40
CA GLY A 169 -6.12 18.31 -4.23
C GLY A 169 -4.82 17.96 -4.96
N LEU A 170 -4.13 16.87 -4.57
CA LEU A 170 -2.89 16.40 -5.21
C LEU A 170 -3.11 15.32 -6.28
N GLN A 171 -4.37 15.01 -6.61
CA GLN A 171 -4.78 14.21 -7.77
C GLN A 171 -4.18 12.79 -7.82
N ARG A 172 -4.02 12.13 -6.66
CA ARG A 172 -3.51 10.74 -6.56
C ARG A 172 -4.60 9.69 -6.48
N ILE A 173 -5.86 10.09 -6.33
CA ILE A 173 -6.96 9.16 -6.07
C ILE A 173 -7.20 8.19 -7.23
N ASP A 174 -7.05 8.63 -8.48
CA ASP A 174 -7.21 7.74 -9.65
C ASP A 174 -6.14 6.65 -9.70
N LYS A 175 -4.93 6.91 -9.19
CA LYS A 175 -3.87 5.89 -9.07
C LYS A 175 -4.20 4.87 -7.99
N SER A 176 -4.77 5.34 -6.87
CA SER A 176 -5.28 4.46 -5.82
C SER A 176 -6.37 3.52 -6.34
N ILE A 177 -7.38 4.08 -7.02
CA ILE A 177 -8.47 3.30 -7.63
C ILE A 177 -7.96 2.25 -8.61
N GLN A 178 -6.98 2.60 -9.47
CA GLN A 178 -6.38 1.66 -10.41
C GLN A 178 -5.78 0.42 -9.71
N ASP A 179 -4.88 0.65 -8.75
CA ASP A 179 -4.23 -0.45 -8.03
C ASP A 179 -5.22 -1.28 -7.20
N LEU A 180 -6.14 -0.62 -6.50
CA LEU A 180 -7.13 -1.29 -5.65
C LEU A 180 -8.20 -2.03 -6.48
N SER A 181 -8.52 -1.56 -7.68
CA SER A 181 -9.39 -2.28 -8.62
C SER A 181 -8.73 -3.56 -9.12
N PHE A 182 -7.42 -3.52 -9.42
CA PHE A 182 -6.66 -4.74 -9.73
C PHE A 182 -6.71 -5.70 -8.54
N CYS A 183 -6.47 -5.20 -7.32
CA CYS A 183 -6.50 -6.04 -6.12
C CYS A 183 -7.86 -6.72 -5.93
N LEU A 184 -8.96 -5.97 -6.06
CA LEU A 184 -10.31 -6.50 -5.94
C LEU A 184 -10.66 -7.51 -7.04
N ALA A 185 -10.18 -7.29 -8.28
CA ALA A 185 -10.38 -8.26 -9.36
C ALA A 185 -9.71 -9.60 -9.06
N VAL A 186 -8.51 -9.59 -8.45
CA VAL A 186 -7.85 -10.81 -7.96
C VAL A 186 -8.60 -11.41 -6.76
N THR A 187 -9.05 -10.59 -5.81
CA THR A 187 -9.88 -11.04 -4.67
C THR A 187 -11.09 -11.84 -5.16
N LYS A 188 -11.90 -11.25 -6.06
CA LYS A 188 -13.11 -11.88 -6.60
C LYS A 188 -12.85 -13.21 -7.31
N LYS A 189 -11.65 -13.41 -7.83
CA LYS A 189 -11.25 -14.65 -8.49
C LYS A 189 -11.00 -15.79 -7.51
N PHE A 190 -10.49 -15.51 -6.31
CA PHE A 190 -9.98 -16.53 -5.41
C PHE A 190 -10.70 -16.61 -4.05
N GLU A 191 -11.48 -15.60 -3.67
CA GLU A 191 -12.03 -15.48 -2.31
C GLU A 191 -12.95 -16.63 -1.89
N GLN A 192 -13.58 -17.31 -2.84
CA GLN A 192 -14.44 -18.47 -2.56
C GLN A 192 -13.63 -19.73 -2.19
N ASP A 193 -12.47 -19.93 -2.83
CA ASP A 193 -11.68 -21.16 -2.70
C ASP A 193 -10.47 -20.99 -1.75
N HIS A 194 -10.06 -19.75 -1.51
CA HIS A 194 -8.87 -19.42 -0.73
C HIS A 194 -9.20 -18.34 0.30
N PRO A 195 -9.62 -18.71 1.52
CA PRO A 195 -9.80 -17.76 2.61
C PRO A 195 -8.50 -17.00 2.89
N PHE A 196 -8.58 -15.67 2.83
CA PHE A 196 -7.45 -14.80 3.07
C PHE A 196 -7.96 -13.47 3.64
N TYR A 197 -7.49 -13.09 4.82
CA TYR A 197 -8.07 -11.96 5.55
C TYR A 197 -7.98 -10.63 4.77
N MET A 198 -6.98 -10.46 3.90
CA MET A 198 -6.83 -9.22 3.11
C MET A 198 -7.89 -9.06 2.01
N TRP A 199 -8.72 -10.08 1.75
CA TRP A 199 -9.85 -9.95 0.82
C TRP A 199 -10.81 -8.85 1.25
N THR A 200 -11.14 -8.76 2.53
CA THR A 200 -12.03 -7.71 3.05
C THR A 200 -11.39 -6.32 2.91
N LEU A 201 -10.07 -6.24 3.11
CA LEU A 201 -9.30 -5.01 2.96
C LEU A 201 -9.36 -4.44 1.54
N ALA A 202 -9.37 -5.28 0.49
CA ALA A 202 -9.49 -4.83 -0.89
C ALA A 202 -10.84 -4.16 -1.17
N TYR A 203 -11.94 -4.73 -0.68
CA TYR A 203 -13.27 -4.13 -0.77
C TYR A 203 -13.33 -2.80 -0.02
N THR A 204 -12.87 -2.79 1.24
CA THR A 204 -12.85 -1.60 2.08
C THR A 204 -12.07 -0.47 1.41
N ALA A 205 -10.83 -0.74 1.00
CA ALA A 205 -9.95 0.26 0.41
C ALA A 205 -10.46 0.82 -0.92
N LEU A 206 -10.95 -0.03 -1.84
CA LEU A 206 -11.47 0.46 -3.12
C LEU A 206 -12.74 1.30 -2.91
N GLY A 207 -13.64 0.87 -2.04
CA GLY A 207 -14.83 1.66 -1.72
C GLY A 207 -14.47 3.00 -1.07
N ASP A 208 -13.50 3.01 -0.15
CA ASP A 208 -12.97 4.24 0.46
C ASP A 208 -12.39 5.17 -0.62
N ALA A 209 -11.66 4.64 -1.59
CA ALA A 209 -11.07 5.41 -2.68
C ALA A 209 -12.12 6.05 -3.61
N LEU A 210 -13.17 5.31 -3.95
CA LEU A 210 -14.28 5.80 -4.76
C LEU A 210 -15.08 6.89 -4.03
N VAL A 211 -15.39 6.70 -2.74
CA VAL A 211 -16.04 7.73 -1.92
C VAL A 211 -15.17 8.97 -1.81
N LYS A 212 -13.85 8.83 -1.57
CA LYS A 212 -12.90 9.96 -1.51
C LYS A 212 -12.82 10.73 -2.82
N LYS A 213 -12.99 10.06 -3.96
CA LYS A 213 -13.09 10.69 -5.29
C LYS A 213 -14.41 11.46 -5.50
N GLY A 214 -15.43 11.22 -4.68
CA GLY A 214 -16.77 11.77 -4.82
C GLY A 214 -17.76 10.81 -5.51
N GLU A 215 -17.32 9.62 -5.91
CA GLU A 215 -18.14 8.55 -6.49
C GLU A 215 -18.82 7.73 -5.37
N VAL A 216 -19.53 8.42 -4.47
CA VAL A 216 -20.03 7.85 -3.20
C VAL A 216 -20.92 6.63 -3.42
N GLY A 217 -21.80 6.68 -4.43
CA GLY A 217 -22.70 5.57 -4.74
C GLY A 217 -21.96 4.29 -5.16
N ASP A 218 -20.90 4.43 -5.95
CA ASP A 218 -20.10 3.31 -6.44
C ASP A 218 -19.23 2.73 -5.31
N GLY A 219 -18.64 3.59 -4.47
CA GLY A 219 -17.88 3.11 -3.31
C GLY A 219 -18.73 2.33 -2.31
N MET A 220 -19.94 2.81 -2.02
CA MET A 220 -20.90 2.09 -1.17
C MET A 220 -21.34 0.77 -1.80
N LYS A 221 -21.44 0.68 -3.14
CA LYS A 221 -21.73 -0.58 -3.83
C LYS A 221 -20.63 -1.60 -3.58
N ILE A 222 -19.36 -1.20 -3.70
CA ILE A 222 -18.21 -2.07 -3.40
C ILE A 222 -18.26 -2.57 -1.95
N TRP A 223 -18.51 -1.70 -0.98
CA TRP A 223 -18.61 -2.14 0.42
C TRP A 223 -19.76 -3.13 0.66
N LYS A 224 -20.91 -2.93 0.02
CA LYS A 224 -22.05 -3.87 0.10
C LYS A 224 -21.72 -5.22 -0.51
N GLU A 225 -21.04 -5.24 -1.66
CA GLU A 225 -20.55 -6.49 -2.27
C GLU A 225 -19.57 -7.20 -1.32
N GLY A 226 -18.64 -6.46 -0.71
CA GLY A 226 -17.69 -6.99 0.27
C GLY A 226 -18.39 -7.58 1.48
N HIS A 227 -19.36 -6.88 2.07
CA HIS A 227 -20.12 -7.39 3.21
C HIS A 227 -20.98 -8.61 2.86
N GLN A 228 -21.48 -8.71 1.63
CA GLN A 228 -22.18 -9.91 1.17
C GLN A 228 -21.25 -11.12 1.06
N ALA A 229 -20.01 -10.91 0.60
CA ALA A 229 -19.00 -11.96 0.50
C ALA A 229 -18.40 -12.33 1.88
N HIS A 230 -18.30 -11.35 2.78
CA HIS A 230 -17.66 -11.47 4.10
C HIS A 230 -18.56 -10.85 5.19
N PRO A 231 -19.67 -11.51 5.56
CA PRO A 231 -20.68 -10.93 6.45
C PRO A 231 -20.22 -10.71 7.90
N ASP A 232 -19.17 -11.41 8.32
CA ASP A 232 -18.63 -11.35 9.69
C ASP A 232 -17.59 -10.22 9.88
N ASP A 233 -17.14 -9.58 8.79
CA ASP A 233 -16.20 -8.47 8.84
C ASP A 233 -16.88 -7.19 9.39
N PRO A 234 -16.45 -6.67 10.55
CA PRO A 234 -17.11 -5.55 11.20
C PRO A 234 -16.99 -4.23 10.42
N ASP A 235 -15.86 -4.01 9.74
CA ASP A 235 -15.59 -2.77 9.01
C ASP A 235 -16.45 -2.67 7.75
N LEU A 236 -16.60 -3.78 7.03
CA LEU A 236 -17.49 -3.89 5.89
C LEU A 236 -18.96 -3.79 6.32
N LYS A 237 -19.32 -4.35 7.48
CA LYS A 237 -20.68 -4.23 8.03
C LYS A 237 -21.05 -2.78 8.33
N GLU A 238 -20.19 -2.01 9.00
CA GLU A 238 -20.41 -0.57 9.25
C GLU A 238 -20.62 0.17 7.92
N ARG A 239 -19.69 -0.02 6.98
CA ARG A 239 -19.69 0.65 5.68
C ARG A 239 -20.88 0.29 4.79
N ALA A 240 -21.31 -0.97 4.77
CA ALA A 240 -22.44 -1.43 3.97
C ALA A 240 -23.79 -0.85 4.46
N GLN A 241 -23.87 -0.50 5.75
CA GLN A 241 -25.07 0.06 6.39
C GLN A 241 -25.10 1.60 6.40
N ALA A 242 -23.98 2.25 6.08
CA ALA A 242 -23.87 3.71 6.07
C ALA A 242 -24.85 4.37 5.07
N SER A 243 -25.31 5.59 5.40
CA SER A 243 -25.87 6.53 4.43
C SER A 243 -24.75 7.12 3.55
N LYS A 244 -25.11 7.93 2.55
CA LYS A 244 -24.11 8.63 1.71
C LYS A 244 -23.27 9.61 2.52
N GLU A 245 -23.89 10.32 3.46
CA GLU A 245 -23.24 11.28 4.35
C GLU A 245 -22.30 10.55 5.30
N GLN A 246 -22.77 9.47 5.92
CA GLN A 246 -21.96 8.62 6.80
C GLN A 246 -20.80 7.96 6.06
N ALA A 247 -20.98 7.57 4.80
CA ALA A 247 -19.90 7.03 3.96
C ALA A 247 -18.74 8.04 3.82
N VAL A 248 -19.06 9.32 3.57
CA VAL A 248 -18.05 10.39 3.49
C VAL A 248 -17.40 10.60 4.85
N GLU A 249 -18.15 10.61 5.95
CA GLU A 249 -17.62 10.76 7.31
C GLU A 249 -16.64 9.62 7.68
N ILE A 250 -16.98 8.37 7.36
CA ILE A 250 -16.09 7.22 7.53
C ILE A 250 -14.78 7.47 6.78
N VAL A 251 -14.84 7.84 5.50
CA VAL A 251 -13.63 8.05 4.70
C VAL A 251 -12.79 9.23 5.16
N VAL A 252 -13.43 10.34 5.58
CA VAL A 252 -12.73 11.48 6.21
C VAL A 252 -11.99 11.02 7.47
N ARG A 253 -12.64 10.24 8.32
CA ARG A 253 -12.08 9.72 9.58
C ARG A 253 -10.89 8.79 9.32
N GLU A 254 -11.04 7.81 8.44
CA GLU A 254 -10.06 6.75 8.23
C GLU A 254 -8.91 7.15 7.28
N ARG A 255 -9.19 8.00 6.27
CA ARG A 255 -8.27 8.29 5.15
C ARG A 255 -7.96 9.77 4.97
N GLY A 256 -8.64 10.67 5.67
CA GLY A 256 -8.59 12.11 5.45
C GLY A 256 -9.11 12.55 4.07
N MET A 257 -9.31 13.86 3.90
CA MET A 257 -9.72 14.46 2.62
C MET A 257 -8.71 15.50 2.12
N ASP A 258 -8.59 16.62 2.84
CA ASP A 258 -7.85 17.81 2.35
C ASP A 258 -6.42 17.91 2.89
N GLN A 259 -6.09 17.12 3.90
CA GLN A 259 -4.77 17.09 4.52
C GLN A 259 -4.18 15.69 4.44
N PHE A 260 -2.84 15.60 4.54
CA PHE A 260 -2.19 14.32 4.66
C PHE A 260 -2.63 13.67 5.97
N GLN A 261 -3.38 12.58 5.86
CA GLN A 261 -3.72 11.74 6.97
C GLN A 261 -2.56 10.78 7.20
N ARG A 262 -2.16 10.61 8.47
CA ARG A 262 -1.17 9.58 8.79
C ARG A 262 -1.85 8.21 8.72
N PRO A 263 -1.22 7.23 8.07
CA PRO A 263 -1.73 5.86 8.09
C PRO A 263 -1.80 5.34 9.52
N GLU A 264 -2.77 4.47 9.79
CA GLU A 264 -2.92 3.88 11.12
C GLU A 264 -1.68 3.06 11.52
N PRO A 265 -1.32 3.02 12.82
CA PRO A 265 -0.32 2.09 13.32
C PRO A 265 -0.64 0.65 12.90
N GLY A 266 0.35 -0.06 12.37
CA GLY A 266 0.19 -1.46 11.97
C GLY A 266 -0.46 -1.70 10.60
N ILE A 267 -0.91 -0.69 9.85
CA ILE A 267 -1.48 -0.87 8.49
C ILE A 267 -0.51 -1.58 7.52
N SER A 268 0.78 -1.45 7.78
CA SER A 268 1.86 -2.06 7.01
C SER A 268 2.27 -3.44 7.55
N ASP A 269 1.78 -3.88 8.71
CA ASP A 269 2.15 -5.17 9.30
C ASP A 269 1.55 -6.33 8.51
N LEU A 270 2.43 -7.13 7.92
CA LEU A 270 2.05 -8.29 7.13
C LEU A 270 1.96 -9.56 7.99
N SER A 271 2.27 -9.49 9.30
CA SER A 271 2.27 -10.66 10.19
C SER A 271 0.95 -11.45 10.18
N PRO A 272 -0.25 -10.85 10.06
CA PRO A 272 -1.50 -11.61 10.03
C PRO A 272 -1.65 -12.53 8.80
N ILE A 273 -0.87 -12.33 7.73
CA ILE A 273 -0.88 -13.19 6.52
C ILE A 273 -0.46 -14.63 6.87
N TRP A 274 0.57 -14.77 7.70
CA TRP A 274 1.14 -16.07 8.06
C TRP A 274 0.92 -16.43 9.54
N ASN A 275 0.44 -15.49 10.36
CA ASN A 275 -0.03 -15.71 11.72
C ASN A 275 -1.50 -15.27 11.83
N PRO A 276 -2.44 -15.98 11.19
CA PRO A 276 -3.85 -15.64 11.35
C PRO A 276 -4.20 -15.76 12.83
N VAL A 277 -4.53 -14.63 13.46
CA VAL A 277 -5.10 -14.64 14.81
C VAL A 277 -6.38 -15.44 14.72
N LYS A 278 -6.53 -16.47 15.54
CA LYS A 278 -7.81 -17.17 15.64
C LYS A 278 -8.85 -16.15 16.10
N GLU A 279 -9.85 -15.89 15.26
CA GLU A 279 -10.96 -14.99 15.59
C GLU A 279 -11.50 -15.33 16.99
N GLY A 280 -11.52 -14.33 17.88
CA GLY A 280 -12.03 -14.47 19.26
C GLY A 280 -11.00 -14.41 20.38
N GLN A 281 -9.72 -14.11 20.12
CA GLN A 281 -8.72 -14.00 21.21
C GLN A 281 -8.31 -12.61 21.67
N ASP A 282 -8.62 -11.51 20.98
CA ASP A 282 -8.38 -10.17 21.55
C ASP A 282 -9.40 -9.13 21.02
N LYS A 283 -10.34 -8.76 21.89
CA LYS A 283 -10.94 -7.42 22.00
C LYS A 283 -10.99 -7.07 23.47
#